data_AF-A0A4R1KT04-F1
#
_entry.id   AF-A0A4R1KT04-F1
#
_cell.length_a   1.000
_cell.length_b   1.000
_cell.length_c   1.000
_cell.angle_alpha   90.00
_cell.angle_beta   90.00
_cell.angle_gamma   90.00
#
_symmetry.space_group_name_H-M   'P 1'
#
loop_
_entity.id
_entity.type
_entity.pdbx_description
1 polymer ?
#
loop_
_entity_poly.entity_id
_entity_poly.type
_entity_poly.pdbx_seq_one_letter_code
_entity_poly.pdbx_strand_id
1 'polypeptide(L)'
;MKKSIYSILRGTFLISDDSFKNWRVILFISGLAIIMIASAHSADKKVYEISRLTNEAKELRSAFMDGRSKLMRLKMESTIEKKVAEKGLEISEVPPKKIRIKRQE
;
A
#
# COMPACT_ATOMS: atom_id res chain seq x y z
N MET A 1 -33.33 -21.04 -40.90
CA MET A 1 -32.22 -20.54 -40.05
C MET A 1 -31.42 -19.41 -40.71
N LYS A 2 -30.88 -19.56 -41.93
CA LYS A 2 -30.06 -18.52 -42.60
C LYS A 2 -30.74 -17.14 -42.74
N LYS A 3 -32.05 -17.09 -43.00
CA LYS A 3 -32.79 -15.82 -43.16
C LYS A 3 -32.89 -14.97 -41.88
N SER A 4 -32.95 -15.59 -40.69
CA SER A 4 -33.09 -14.89 -39.40
C SER A 4 -31.79 -14.19 -38.98
N ILE A 5 -30.66 -14.88 -39.13
CA ILE A 5 -29.33 -14.27 -38.89
C ILE A 5 -29.11 -13.12 -39.87
N TYR A 6 -29.53 -13.28 -41.13
CA TYR A 6 -29.36 -12.28 -42.17
C TYR A 6 -30.30 -11.06 -42.02
N SER A 7 -31.46 -11.20 -41.35
CA SER A 7 -32.32 -10.08 -40.98
C SER A 7 -31.83 -9.32 -39.75
N ILE A 8 -31.14 -10.00 -38.83
CA ILE A 8 -30.46 -9.36 -37.68
C ILE A 8 -29.27 -8.53 -38.20
N LEU A 9 -28.45 -9.10 -39.10
CA LEU A 9 -27.29 -8.41 -39.68
C LEU A 9 -27.67 -7.19 -40.54
N ARG A 10 -28.81 -7.25 -41.24
CA ARG A 10 -29.35 -6.12 -42.04
C ARG A 10 -30.13 -5.10 -41.22
N GLY A 11 -30.16 -5.23 -39.89
CA GLY A 11 -30.81 -4.26 -39.01
C GLY A 11 -32.33 -4.20 -39.17
N THR A 12 -32.98 -5.26 -39.68
CA THR A 12 -34.45 -5.26 -39.83
C THR A 12 -35.16 -5.16 -38.47
N PHE A 13 -34.50 -5.59 -37.39
CA PHE A 13 -34.91 -5.39 -35.99
C PHE A 13 -34.96 -3.91 -35.55
N LEU A 14 -34.21 -3.02 -36.23
CA LEU A 14 -34.15 -1.60 -35.92
C LEU A 14 -35.19 -0.75 -36.68
N ILE A 15 -35.83 -1.32 -37.71
CA ILE A 15 -36.70 -0.59 -38.65
C ILE A 15 -38.15 -1.16 -38.70
N SER A 16 -38.41 -2.35 -38.15
CA SER A 16 -39.77 -2.95 -38.08
C SER A 16 -40.71 -2.16 -37.14
N ASP A 17 -42.04 -2.31 -37.26
CA ASP A 17 -43.01 -1.48 -36.51
C ASP A 17 -42.85 -1.46 -34.95
N ASP A 18 -42.17 -2.45 -34.34
CA ASP A 18 -41.81 -2.48 -32.91
C ASP A 18 -40.41 -1.89 -32.58
N SER A 19 -39.86 -1.04 -33.46
CA SER A 19 -38.48 -0.50 -33.37
C SER A 19 -38.20 0.33 -32.13
N PHE A 20 -39.21 0.99 -31.56
CA PHE A 20 -39.06 1.80 -30.34
C PHE A 20 -38.56 0.98 -29.15
N LYS A 21 -39.04 -0.26 -29.00
CA LYS A 21 -38.61 -1.17 -27.93
C LYS A 21 -37.15 -1.58 -28.08
N ASN A 22 -36.71 -1.76 -29.32
CA ASN A 22 -35.36 -2.19 -29.67
C ASN A 22 -34.34 -1.06 -29.51
N TRP A 23 -34.72 0.18 -29.84
CA TRP A 23 -33.91 1.37 -29.61
C TRP A 23 -33.63 1.60 -28.11
N ARG A 24 -34.65 1.40 -27.25
CA ARG A 24 -34.48 1.51 -25.79
C ARG A 24 -33.48 0.49 -25.24
N VAL A 25 -33.48 -0.74 -25.76
CA VAL A 25 -32.52 -1.79 -25.36
C VAL A 25 -31.11 -1.45 -25.82
N ILE A 26 -30.94 -0.91 -27.02
CA ILE A 26 -29.61 -0.52 -27.52
C ILE A 26 -29.04 0.63 -26.69
N LEU A 27 -29.84 1.68 -26.43
CA LEU A 27 -29.42 2.78 -25.55
C LEU A 27 -29.05 2.29 -24.15
N PHE A 28 -29.80 1.31 -23.62
CA PHE A 28 -29.50 0.70 -22.33
C PHE A 28 -28.15 -0.04 -22.34
N ILE A 29 -27.90 -0.88 -23.35
CA ILE A 29 -26.62 -1.60 -23.48
C ILE A 29 -25.45 -0.65 -23.74
N SER A 30 -25.63 0.38 -24.57
CA SER A 30 -24.63 1.42 -24.79
C SER A 30 -24.32 2.19 -23.50
N GLY A 31 -25.34 2.52 -22.70
CA GLY A 31 -25.16 3.13 -21.39
C GLY A 31 -24.37 2.23 -20.43
N LEU A 32 -24.71 0.94 -20.37
CA LEU A 32 -23.96 -0.04 -19.59
C LEU A 32 -22.51 -0.18 -20.05
N ALA A 33 -22.25 -0.15 -21.36
CA ALA A 33 -20.91 -0.20 -21.91
C ALA A 33 -20.08 1.02 -21.46
N ILE A 34 -20.66 2.22 -21.48
CA ILE A 34 -20.00 3.44 -20.98
C ILE A 34 -19.69 3.32 -19.48
N ILE A 35 -20.64 2.83 -18.67
CA ILE A 35 -20.43 2.61 -17.23
C ILE A 35 -19.29 1.61 -16.99
N MET A 36 -19.23 0.54 -17.76
CA MET A 36 -18.18 -0.47 -17.65
C MET A 36 -16.80 0.11 -17.95
N ILE A 37 -16.67 0.91 -19.02
CA ILE A 37 -15.42 1.58 -19.39
C ILE A 37 -15.00 2.58 -18.29
N ALA A 38 -15.93 3.39 -17.80
CA ALA A 38 -15.65 4.36 -16.72
C ALA A 38 -15.22 3.66 -15.42
N SER A 39 -15.89 2.56 -15.07
CA SER A 39 -15.55 1.76 -13.88
C SER A 39 -14.18 1.12 -14.00
N ALA A 40 -13.82 0.57 -15.17
CA ALA A 40 -12.50 -0.02 -15.40
C ALA A 40 -11.40 1.04 -15.25
N HIS A 41 -11.58 2.21 -15.85
CA HIS A 41 -10.59 3.28 -15.76
C HIS A 41 -10.43 3.81 -14.31
N SER A 42 -11.52 3.87 -13.54
CA SER A 42 -11.45 4.21 -12.11
C SER A 42 -10.69 3.16 -11.30
N ALA A 43 -10.86 1.87 -11.62
CA ALA A 43 -10.12 0.79 -10.99
C ALA A 43 -8.61 0.90 -11.29
N ASP A 44 -8.24 1.14 -12.56
CA ASP A 44 -6.84 1.32 -12.95
C ASP A 44 -6.19 2.46 -12.17
N LYS A 45 -6.85 3.62 -12.09
CA LYS A 45 -6.36 4.77 -11.31
C LYS A 45 -6.10 4.41 -9.85
N LYS A 46 -7.02 3.65 -9.22
CA LYS A 46 -6.85 3.19 -7.84
C LYS A 46 -5.66 2.24 -7.69
N VAL A 47 -5.45 1.34 -8.64
CA VAL A 47 -4.30 0.42 -8.62
C VAL A 47 -2.97 1.19 -8.68
N TYR A 48 -2.87 2.21 -9.53
CA TYR A 48 -1.69 3.08 -9.56
C TYR A 48 -1.48 3.82 -8.23
N GLU A 49 -2.54 4.35 -7.64
CA GLU A 49 -2.46 5.02 -6.34
C GLU A 49 -2.00 4.07 -5.23
N ILE A 50 -2.54 2.84 -5.18
CA ILE A 50 -2.14 1.81 -4.22
C ILE A 50 -0.65 1.47 -4.40
N SER A 51 -0.18 1.31 -5.63
CA SER A 51 1.23 1.04 -5.91
C SER A 51 2.13 2.17 -5.40
N ARG A 52 1.75 3.42 -5.65
CA ARG A 52 2.47 4.61 -5.16
C ARG A 52 2.55 4.63 -3.62
N LEU A 53 1.41 4.47 -2.95
CA LEU A 53 1.34 4.46 -1.48
C LEU A 53 2.12 3.30 -0.87
N THR A 54 2.13 2.14 -1.54
CA THR A 54 2.88 0.96 -1.08
C THR A 54 4.38 1.21 -1.15
N ASN A 55 4.87 1.86 -2.21
CA ASN A 55 6.27 2.23 -2.34
C ASN A 55 6.68 3.25 -1.26
N GLU A 56 5.86 4.28 -1.02
CA GLU A 56 6.11 5.26 0.04
C GLU A 56 6.16 4.60 1.42
N ALA A 57 5.22 3.70 1.73
CA ALA A 57 5.24 2.95 2.98
C ALA A 57 6.49 2.07 3.13
N LYS A 58 6.96 1.48 2.03
CA LYS A 58 8.19 0.67 2.00
C LYS A 58 9.44 1.53 2.25
N GLU A 59 9.52 2.71 1.64
CA GLU A 59 10.61 3.67 1.86
C GLU A 59 10.67 4.13 3.32
N LEU A 60 9.54 4.54 3.89
CA LEU A 60 9.44 4.93 5.30
C LEU A 60 9.86 3.80 6.23
N ARG A 61 9.43 2.56 5.93
CA ARG A 61 9.83 1.38 6.69
C ARG A 61 11.34 1.12 6.60
N SER A 62 11.94 1.31 5.43
CA SER A 62 13.40 1.20 5.25
C SER A 62 14.12 2.22 6.13
N ALA A 63 13.72 3.50 6.04
CA ALA A 63 14.32 4.57 6.83
C ALA A 63 14.21 4.32 8.35
N PHE A 64 13.07 3.79 8.81
CA PHE A 64 12.90 3.39 10.19
C PHE A 64 13.86 2.26 10.61
N MET A 65 14.03 1.24 9.77
CA MET A 65 14.94 0.13 10.07
C MET A 65 16.40 0.57 10.09
N ASP A 66 16.80 1.48 9.19
CA ASP A 66 18.12 2.08 9.20
C ASP A 66 18.36 2.90 10.48
N GLY A 67 17.39 3.73 10.87
CA GLY A 67 17.45 4.52 12.10
C GLY A 67 17.54 3.63 13.35
N ARG A 68 16.70 2.60 13.44
CA ARG A 68 16.73 1.60 14.52
C ARG A 68 18.09 0.90 14.60
N SER A 69 18.64 0.47 13.46
CA SER A 69 19.92 -0.23 13.40
C SER A 69 21.07 0.68 13.84
N LYS A 70 21.06 1.94 13.40
CA LYS A 70 22.02 2.96 13.84
C LYS A 70 21.96 3.19 15.35
N LEU A 71 20.76 3.29 15.91
CA LEU A 71 20.57 3.44 17.36
C LEU A 71 21.09 2.23 18.12
N MET A 72 20.76 1.00 17.68
CA MET A 72 21.30 -0.21 18.31
C MET A 72 22.82 -0.21 18.30
N ARG A 73 23.43 0.14 17.16
CA ARG A 73 24.90 0.24 17.05
C ARG A 73 25.49 1.26 18.02
N LEU A 74 24.85 2.41 18.21
CA LEU A 74 25.29 3.41 19.19
C LEU A 74 25.11 2.94 20.64
N LYS A 75 24.07 2.14 20.93
CA LYS A 75 23.80 1.58 22.27
C LYS A 75 24.67 0.37 22.59
N MET A 76 25.29 -0.28 21.61
CA MET A 76 26.13 -1.45 21.85
C MET A 76 27.24 -1.13 22.84
N GLU A 77 27.37 -1.98 23.86
CA GLU A 77 28.38 -1.86 24.92
C GLU A 77 29.78 -1.72 24.35
N SER A 78 30.14 -2.55 23.36
CA SER A 78 31.43 -2.47 22.66
C SER A 78 31.68 -1.14 21.94
N THR A 79 30.62 -0.45 21.50
CA THR A 79 30.74 0.88 20.88
C THR A 79 30.92 1.96 21.94
N ILE A 80 30.26 1.82 23.08
CA ILE A 80 30.41 2.70 24.24
C ILE A 80 31.83 2.55 24.81
N GLU A 81 32.26 1.32 25.08
CA GLU A 81 33.58 0.94 25.59
C GLU A 81 34.70 1.55 24.75
N LYS A 82 34.69 1.33 23.43
CA LYS A 82 35.68 1.93 22.51
C LYS A 82 35.73 3.46 22.61
N LYS A 83 34.58 4.11 22.78
CA LYS A 83 34.48 5.58 22.80
C LYS A 83 34.87 6.18 24.15
N VAL A 84 34.73 5.44 25.24
CA VAL A 84 35.14 5.87 26.59
C VAL A 84 36.59 5.49 26.91
N ALA A 85 37.14 4.47 26.25
CA ALA A 85 38.55 4.09 26.33
C ALA A 85 39.49 5.24 25.94
N GLU A 86 39.14 6.02 24.90
CA GLU A 86 39.88 7.24 24.53
C GLU A 86 39.93 8.30 25.65
N LYS A 87 38.99 8.24 26.59
CA LYS A 87 38.92 9.13 27.76
C LYS A 87 39.55 8.53 29.02
N GLY A 88 40.18 7.35 28.91
CA GLY A 88 40.79 6.64 30.05
C GLY A 88 39.77 6.03 31.02
N LEU A 89 38.53 5.82 30.58
CA LEU A 89 37.48 5.21 31.39
C LEU A 89 37.37 3.71 31.05
N GLU A 90 37.34 2.88 32.08
CA GLU A 90 37.27 1.41 31.97
C GLU A 90 35.97 0.88 32.61
N ILE A 91 35.55 -0.30 32.15
CA ILE A 91 34.40 -0.99 32.72
C ILE A 91 34.80 -1.52 34.10
N SER A 92 34.00 -1.23 35.11
CA SER A 92 34.24 -1.75 36.45
C SER A 92 33.93 -3.24 36.50
N GLU A 93 34.94 -4.08 36.76
CA GLU A 93 34.75 -5.52 36.99
C GLU A 93 34.04 -5.82 38.31
N VAL A 94 34.04 -4.85 39.24
CA VAL A 94 33.46 -5.01 40.57
C VAL A 94 32.11 -4.31 40.65
N PRO A 95 31.02 -5.01 41.01
CA PRO A 95 29.70 -4.39 41.10
C PRO A 95 29.67 -3.30 42.18
N PRO A 96 28.92 -2.20 41.96
CA PRO A 96 28.84 -1.10 42.91
C PRO A 96 28.20 -1.54 44.22
N LYS A 97 28.81 -1.15 45.35
CA LYS A 97 28.26 -1.41 46.68
C LYS A 97 27.11 -0.45 46.97
N LYS A 98 25.92 -1.00 47.22
CA LYS A 98 24.76 -0.21 47.67
C LYS A 98 24.93 0.16 49.15
N ILE A 99 25.28 1.41 49.42
CA ILE A 99 25.30 1.95 50.79
C ILE A 99 23.85 2.20 51.22
N ARG A 100 23.34 1.39 52.16
CA ARG A 100 22.08 1.65 52.85
C ARG A 100 22.39 2.18 54.24
N ILE A 101 21.99 3.42 54.50
CA ILE A 101 22.14 4.04 55.82
C ILE A 101 21.14 3.33 56.75
N LYS A 102 21.64 2.58 57.73
CA LYS A 102 20.82 2.17 58.87
C LYS A 102 20.74 3.36 59.83
N ARG A 103 19.53 3.82 60.12
CA ARG A 103 19.29 4.81 61.18
C ARG A 103 19.57 4.10 62.51
N GLN A 104 20.42 4.67 63.38
CA GLN A 104 20.61 4.17 64.74
C GLN A 104 19.29 4.36 65.51
N GLU A 105 18.81 3.29 66.13
CA GLU A 105 17.89 3.36 67.27
C GLU A 105 18.67 3.70 68.53
#